data_AF-A0A9D9LMQ6-F1
#
_entry.id   AF-A0A9D9LMQ6-F1
#
_cell.length_a   1.000
_cell.length_b   1.000
_cell.length_c   1.000
_cell.angle_alpha   90.00
_cell.angle_beta   90.00
_cell.angle_gamma   90.00
#
_symmetry.space_group_name_H-M   'P 1'
#
loop_
_entity.id
_entity.type
_entity.pdbx_description
1 polymer ?
#
loop_
_entity_poly.entity_id
_entity_poly.type
_entity_poly.pdbx_seq_one_letter_code
_entity_poly.pdbx_strand_id
1 'polypeptide(L)'
;MDELGIDASQISTVALAGAFGNYIDKRSALGIGMLPSTIPMERIQGVGNAAGQGSRMTLLSRSIRRRAEALARRVDYFELSKHPSFEDIFVESLAFPHPRL
;
A
#
# COMPACT_ATOMS: atom_id res chain seq x y z
N MET A 1 -0.83 -10.37 2.60
CA MET A 1 0.12 -10.80 3.63
C MET A 1 0.12 -12.31 3.67
N ASP A 2 -1.06 -12.91 3.75
CA ASP A 2 -1.31 -14.36 3.70
C ASP A 2 -0.61 -15.08 2.54
N GLU A 3 -0.78 -14.62 1.30
CA GLU A 3 -0.11 -15.20 0.12
C GLU A 3 1.42 -15.21 0.23
N LEU A 4 2.00 -14.21 0.89
CA LEU A 4 3.46 -14.10 1.10
C LEU A 4 3.91 -14.77 2.40
N GLY A 5 2.98 -15.30 3.22
CA GLY A 5 3.28 -15.90 4.52
C GLY A 5 3.94 -14.95 5.52
N ILE A 6 3.67 -13.65 5.42
CA ILE A 6 4.27 -12.64 6.32
C ILE A 6 3.25 -12.06 7.29
N ASP A 7 3.72 -11.71 8.48
CA ASP A 7 2.95 -10.97 9.49
C ASP A 7 3.10 -9.45 9.33
N ALA A 8 2.12 -8.69 9.83
CA ALA A 8 2.15 -7.22 9.82
C ALA A 8 3.38 -6.64 10.54
N SER A 9 3.90 -7.31 11.56
CA SER A 9 5.12 -6.92 12.26
C SER A 9 6.37 -6.91 11.37
N GLN A 10 6.37 -7.71 10.29
CA GLN A 10 7.46 -7.78 9.31
C GLN A 10 7.43 -6.61 8.31
N ILE A 11 6.34 -5.81 8.28
CA ILE A 11 6.26 -4.61 7.45
C ILE A 11 6.97 -3.46 8.14
N SER A 12 8.11 -3.04 7.60
CA SER A 12 8.87 -1.91 8.15
C SER A 12 8.25 -0.55 7.82
N THR A 13 7.58 -0.41 6.68
CA THR A 13 7.03 0.86 6.20
C THR A 13 5.85 0.65 5.26
N VAL A 14 4.81 1.47 5.42
CA VAL A 14 3.68 1.59 4.50
C VAL A 14 3.76 2.97 3.84
N ALA A 15 4.11 3.02 2.57
CA ALA A 15 4.18 4.26 1.80
C ALA A 15 2.82 4.56 1.13
N LEU A 16 2.14 5.61 1.60
CA LEU A 16 0.89 6.09 1.02
C LEU A 16 1.19 7.13 -0.06
N ALA A 17 0.92 6.78 -1.31
CA ALA A 17 1.06 7.67 -2.45
C ALA A 17 -0.29 8.27 -2.88
N GLY A 18 -0.25 9.28 -3.75
CA GLY A 18 -1.43 9.93 -4.32
C GLY A 18 -2.12 10.89 -3.33
N ALA A 19 -3.41 11.13 -3.57
CA ALA A 19 -4.23 12.03 -2.73
C ALA A 19 -4.22 11.59 -1.26
N PHE A 20 -4.21 10.28 -1.01
CA PHE A 20 -4.08 9.72 0.34
C PHE A 20 -2.76 10.13 1.01
N GLY A 21 -1.64 10.05 0.29
CA GLY A 21 -0.33 10.41 0.82
C GLY A 21 -0.17 11.87 1.27
N ASN A 22 -1.00 12.78 0.77
CA ASN A 22 -0.91 14.21 1.06
C ASN A 22 -1.90 14.68 2.14
N TYR A 23 -3.08 14.06 2.22
CA TYR A 23 -4.21 14.64 2.97
C TYR A 23 -4.93 13.66 3.89
N ILE A 24 -4.61 12.36 3.86
CA ILE A 24 -5.31 11.40 4.72
C ILE A 24 -4.88 11.57 6.18
N ASP A 25 -5.86 11.70 7.08
CA ASP A 25 -5.61 11.58 8.50
C ASP A 25 -5.41 10.10 8.85
N LYS A 26 -4.20 9.74 9.28
CA LYS A 26 -3.82 8.35 9.54
C LYS A 26 -4.65 7.73 10.66
N ARG A 27 -5.00 8.51 11.69
CA ARG A 27 -5.80 8.04 12.83
C ARG A 27 -7.21 7.69 12.39
N SER A 28 -7.80 8.55 11.56
CA SER A 28 -9.12 8.33 10.98
C SER A 28 -9.10 7.11 10.06
N ALA A 29 -8.10 6.99 9.18
CA ALA A 29 -7.95 5.83 8.29
C ALA A 29 -7.83 4.51 9.06
N LEU A 30 -7.06 4.49 10.17
CA LEU A 30 -7.01 3.34 11.08
C LEU A 30 -8.35 3.13 11.78
N GLY A 31 -8.97 4.17 12.32
CA GLY A 31 -10.22 4.09 13.07
C GLY A 31 -11.43 3.62 12.24
N ILE A 32 -11.42 3.83 10.93
CA ILE A 32 -12.45 3.31 10.02
C ILE A 32 -12.12 1.93 9.44
N GLY A 33 -10.97 1.34 9.78
CA GLY A 33 -10.53 0.05 9.25
C GLY A 33 -9.98 0.08 7.81
N MET A 34 -9.68 1.27 7.26
CA MET A 34 -9.07 1.39 5.93
C MET A 34 -7.63 0.89 5.89
N LEU A 35 -6.89 1.07 6.99
CA LEU A 35 -5.53 0.56 7.16
C LEU A 35 -5.53 -0.50 8.28
N PRO A 36 -4.67 -1.54 8.20
CA PRO A 36 -4.60 -2.55 9.24
C PRO A 36 -4.17 -1.94 10.59
N SER A 37 -4.99 -2.12 11.62
CA SER A 37 -4.71 -1.64 13.00
C SER A 37 -3.46 -2.28 13.60
N THR A 38 -3.05 -3.45 13.10
CA THR A 38 -1.84 -4.17 13.50
C THR A 38 -0.54 -3.50 13.05
N ILE A 39 -0.59 -2.52 12.13
CA ILE A 39 0.58 -1.77 11.69
C ILE A 39 0.69 -0.48 12.52
N PRO A 40 1.82 -0.26 13.24
CA PRO A 40 2.03 0.97 13.99
C PRO A 40 1.96 2.21 13.09
N MET A 41 1.27 3.24 13.56
CA MET A 41 1.03 4.48 12.81
C MET A 41 2.34 5.17 12.37
N GLU A 42 3.42 4.99 13.13
CA GLU A 42 4.76 5.52 12.86
C GLU A 42 5.38 4.91 11.59
N ARG A 43 4.96 3.70 11.22
CA ARG A 43 5.41 3.01 9.99
C ARG A 43 4.65 3.49 8.75
N ILE A 44 3.56 4.22 8.91
CA ILE A 44 2.72 4.71 7.81
C ILE A 44 3.22 6.09 7.41
N GLN A 45 3.67 6.26 6.16
CA GLN A 45 4.31 7.47 5.67
C GLN A 45 3.67 7.96 4.38
N GLY A 46 3.30 9.23 4.32
CA GLY A 46 2.87 9.87 3.09
C GLY A 46 4.06 10.16 2.18
N VAL A 47 3.99 9.75 0.92
CA VAL A 47 5.03 10.02 -0.10
C VAL A 47 4.54 10.94 -1.23
N GLY A 48 3.31 11.45 -1.10
CA GLY A 48 2.65 12.33 -2.06
C GLY A 48 2.52 11.72 -3.45
N ASN A 49 2.64 12.54 -4.51
CA ASN A 49 2.53 12.06 -5.88
C ASN A 49 3.81 11.35 -6.35
N ALA A 50 3.99 10.10 -5.91
CA ALA A 50 5.13 9.26 -6.25
C ALA A 50 5.28 9.04 -7.76
N ALA A 51 4.17 8.88 -8.50
CA ALA A 51 4.20 8.73 -9.95
C ALA A 51 4.75 9.97 -10.66
N GLY A 52 4.33 11.17 -10.25
CA GLY A 52 4.83 12.43 -10.78
C GLY A 52 6.32 12.65 -10.47
N GLN A 53 6.75 12.38 -9.23
CA GLN A 53 8.17 12.48 -8.87
C GLN A 53 9.02 11.47 -9.63
N GLY A 54 8.60 10.20 -9.70
CA GLY A 54 9.28 9.16 -10.46
C GLY A 54 9.43 9.50 -11.95
N SER A 55 8.39 10.09 -12.54
CA SER A 55 8.42 10.54 -13.95
C SER A 55 9.49 11.61 -14.17
N ARG A 56 9.59 12.62 -13.29
CA ARG A 56 10.63 13.66 -13.36
C ARG A 56 12.04 13.06 -13.19
N MET A 57 12.21 12.15 -12.23
CA MET A 57 13.50 11.51 -11.96
C MET A 57 13.98 10.66 -13.14
N THR A 58 13.09 9.88 -13.76
CA THR A 58 13.41 9.02 -14.92
C THR A 58 13.60 9.83 -16.21
N LEU A 59 12.96 10.99 -16.33
CA LEU A 59 13.19 11.93 -17.43
C LEU A 59 14.61 12.49 -17.38
N LEU A 60 15.06 12.92 -16.19
CA LEU A 60 16.34 13.61 -15.99
C LEU A 60 17.54 12.66 -15.82
N SER A 61 17.32 11.37 -15.57
CA SER A 61 18.41 10.42 -15.31
C SER A 61 18.24 9.07 -16.00
N ARG A 62 19.19 8.75 -16.89
CA ARG A 62 19.26 7.42 -17.54
C ARG A 62 19.56 6.29 -16.56
N SER A 63 20.31 6.55 -15.48
CA SER A 63 20.58 5.52 -14.46
C SER A 63 19.31 5.18 -13.67
N ILE A 64 18.53 6.20 -13.28
CA ILE A 64 17.25 6.01 -12.60
C ILE A 64 16.25 5.30 -13.53
N ARG A 65 16.21 5.67 -14.81
CA ARG A 65 15.36 4.99 -15.80
C ARG A 65 15.67 3.49 -15.91
N ARG A 66 16.94 3.12 -16.06
CA ARG A 66 17.36 1.70 -16.09
C ARG A 66 17.02 0.97 -14.79
N ARG A 67 17.14 1.64 -13.64
CA ARG A 67 16.74 1.06 -12.34
C ARG A 67 15.23 0.84 -12.27
N ALA A 68 14.41 1.78 -12.75
CA ALA A 68 12.96 1.65 -12.78
C ALA A 68 12.53 0.49 -13.70
N GLU A 69 13.13 0.36 -14.88
CA GLU A 69 12.89 -0.77 -15.79
C GLU A 69 13.26 -2.12 -15.16
N ALA A 70 14.41 -2.19 -14.47
CA ALA A 70 14.83 -3.41 -13.77
C ALA A 70 13.89 -3.76 -12.59
N LEU A 71 13.39 -2.75 -11.87
CA LEU A 71 12.41 -2.95 -10.81
C LEU A 71 11.08 -3.44 -11.37
N ALA A 72 10.58 -2.85 -12.46
CA ALA A 72 9.33 -3.25 -13.08
C ALA A 72 9.33 -4.74 -13.49
N ARG A 73 10.48 -5.27 -13.93
CA ARG A 73 10.65 -6.71 -14.26
C ARG A 73 10.66 -7.64 -13.05
N ARG A 74 10.77 -7.11 -11.83
CA ARG A 74 10.79 -7.88 -10.57
C ARG A 74 9.49 -7.78 -9.79
N VAL A 75 8.52 -7.01 -10.29
CA VAL A 75 7.21 -6.87 -9.65
C VAL A 75 6.31 -7.94 -10.23
N ASP A 76 5.84 -8.83 -9.36
CA ASP A 76 4.85 -9.84 -9.71
C ASP A 76 3.44 -9.27 -9.55
N TYR A 77 2.59 -9.52 -10.54
CA TYR A 77 1.18 -9.15 -10.48
C TYR A 77 0.38 -10.25 -9.79
N PHE A 78 -0.41 -9.86 -8.80
CA PHE A 78 -1.33 -10.75 -8.09
C PHE A 78 -2.78 -10.36 -8.39
N GLU A 79 -3.52 -11.26 -9.05
CA GLU A 79 -4.92 -11.06 -9.47
C GLU A 79 -5.87 -11.28 -8.27
N LEU A 80 -6.14 -10.22 -7.52
CA LEU A 80 -7.02 -10.28 -6.34
C LEU A 80 -8.46 -10.69 -6.67
N SER A 81 -8.99 -10.28 -7.84
CA SER A 81 -10.40 -10.52 -8.21
C SER A 81 -10.78 -12.00 -8.33
N LYS A 82 -9.79 -12.87 -8.53
CA LYS A 82 -9.96 -14.33 -8.65
C LYS A 82 -9.51 -15.08 -7.40
N HIS A 83 -9.00 -14.37 -6.41
CA HIS A 83 -8.52 -15.00 -5.19
C HIS A 83 -9.73 -15.46 -4.36
N PRO A 84 -9.82 -16.75 -3.96
CA PRO A 84 -10.99 -17.30 -3.29
C PRO A 84 -11.42 -16.53 -2.03
N SER A 85 -10.45 -16.00 -1.27
CA SER A 85 -10.72 -15.26 -0.03
C SER A 85 -11.03 -13.78 -0.23
N PHE A 86 -10.91 -13.24 -1.45
CA PHE A 86 -11.05 -11.79 -1.66
C PHE A 86 -12.47 -11.30 -1.38
N GLU A 87 -13.48 -12.02 -1.86
CA GLU A 87 -14.89 -11.64 -1.68
C GLU A 87 -15.27 -11.62 -0.20
N ASP A 88 -14.92 -12.68 0.54
CA ASP A 88 -15.17 -12.77 1.98
C ASP A 88 -14.50 -11.63 2.75
N ILE A 89 -13.21 -11.39 2.50
CA ILE A 89 -12.46 -10.31 3.16
C ILE A 89 -13.06 -8.95 2.80
N PHE A 90 -13.44 -8.73 1.55
CA PHE A 90 -14.04 -7.48 1.11
C PHE A 90 -15.37 -7.21 1.83
N VAL A 91 -16.26 -8.20 1.87
CA VAL A 91 -17.57 -8.08 2.56
C VAL A 91 -17.39 -7.85 4.05
N GLU A 92 -16.47 -8.57 4.71
CA GLU A 92 -16.13 -8.33 6.11
C GLU A 92 -15.64 -6.89 6.34
N SER A 93 -14.83 -6.36 5.42
CA SER A 93 -14.27 -5.02 5.52
C SER A 93 -15.27 -3.89 5.21
N LEU A 94 -16.50 -4.19 4.77
CA LEU A 94 -17.56 -3.19 4.60
C LEU A 94 -18.24 -2.80 5.91
N ALA A 95 -18.13 -3.61 6.95
CA ALA A 95 -18.79 -3.32 8.23
C ALA A 95 -18.14 -2.11 8.93
N PHE A 96 -18.98 -1.29 9.58
CA PHE A 96 -18.56 -0.13 10.35
C PHE A 96 -19.22 -0.10 11.74
N PRO A 97 -18.46 -0.15 12.85
CA PRO A 97 -17.00 -0.28 12.89
C PRO A 97 -16.55 -1.64 12.33
N HIS A 98 -15.34 -1.68 11.78
CA HIS A 98 -14.76 -2.90 11.22
C HIS A 98 -14.68 -4.00 12.29
N PRO A 99 -15.05 -5.26 12.01
CA PRO A 99 -15.24 -6.29 13.04
C PRO A 99 -13.95 -6.70 13.77
N ARG A 100 -12.80 -6.40 13.16
CA ARG A 100 -11.45 -6.67 13.67
C ARG A 100 -10.70 -5.42 14.13
N LEU A 101 -11.42 -4.32 14.41
CA LEU A 101 -10.86 -3.15 15.10
C LEU A 101 -10.65 -3.43 16.60
#